data_AF-A0A9D4VJ95-F1
#
_entry.id   AF-A0A9D4VJ95-F1
#
_cell.length_a   1.000
_cell.length_b   1.000
_cell.length_c   1.000
_cell.angle_alpha   90.00
_cell.angle_beta   90.00
_cell.angle_gamma   90.00
#
_symmetry.space_group_name_H-M   'P 1'
#
loop_
_entity.id
_entity.type
_entity.pdbx_description
1 polymer ?
#
loop_
_entity_poly.entity_id
_entity_poly.type
_entity_poly.pdbx_seq_one_letter_code
_entity_poly.pdbx_strand_id
1 'polypeptide(L)'
;ETIDWSKWHVFWVDERVVPKDNLESNYKLANDGFLSKVPIPPLNVYSIDDSLPPDGAADVYETTLRRLVTSNVIATSTNGLPKFDLMLLGMGPDGHVASLFPGHPLLNEDQKWISFLNDSPKQPPERITFTFP
;
A
#
# COMPACT_ATOMS: atom_id res chain seq x y z
N GLU A 1 -6.82 28.30 3.94
CA GLU A 1 -7.88 27.38 3.49
C GLU A 1 -7.91 26.16 4.39
N THR A 2 -9.09 25.58 4.61
CA THR A 2 -9.27 24.32 5.36
C THR A 2 -9.32 23.14 4.39
N ILE A 3 -8.62 22.06 4.73
CA ILE A 3 -8.58 20.83 3.92
C ILE A 3 -9.95 20.12 4.00
N ASP A 4 -10.52 19.78 2.83
CA ASP A 4 -11.75 18.97 2.74
C ASP A 4 -11.42 17.47 2.72
N TRP A 5 -11.38 16.85 3.89
CA TRP A 5 -11.01 15.45 4.10
C TRP A 5 -11.96 14.44 3.46
N SER A 6 -13.18 14.84 3.10
CA SER A 6 -14.15 13.94 2.45
C SER A 6 -13.71 13.51 1.05
N LYS A 7 -12.79 14.27 0.43
CA LYS A 7 -12.23 14.01 -0.90
C LYS A 7 -10.90 13.26 -0.88
N TRP A 8 -10.31 13.07 0.30
CA TRP A 8 -9.03 12.38 0.42
C TRP A 8 -9.26 10.88 0.44
N HIS A 9 -8.46 10.15 -0.32
CA HIS A 9 -8.37 8.70 -0.31
C HIS A 9 -6.93 8.30 0.00
N VAL A 10 -6.73 7.44 1.00
CA VAL A 10 -5.39 7.08 1.51
C VAL A 10 -5.16 5.58 1.31
N PHE A 11 -3.97 5.26 0.81
CA PHE A 11 -3.53 3.93 0.45
C PHE A 11 -2.12 3.68 1.00
N TRP A 12 -1.75 2.42 1.14
CA TRP A 12 -0.39 2.00 1.49
C TRP A 12 0.34 1.50 0.26
N VAL A 13 1.55 2.02 0.06
CA VAL A 13 2.47 1.53 -0.99
C VAL A 13 3.03 0.16 -0.60
N ASP A 14 3.30 -0.04 0.68
CA ASP A 14 3.64 -1.33 1.25
C ASP A 14 3.15 -1.46 2.69
N GLU A 15 3.07 -2.69 3.17
CA GLU A 15 2.73 -3.02 4.55
C GLU A 15 3.42 -4.30 5.00
N ARG A 16 3.65 -4.38 6.30
CA ARG A 16 4.14 -5.53 7.04
C ARG A 16 2.96 -6.44 7.26
N VAL A 17 3.06 -7.72 6.92
CA VAL A 17 1.97 -8.67 7.19
C VAL A 17 2.01 -9.04 8.67
N VAL A 18 1.48 -8.14 9.48
CA VAL A 18 1.35 -8.23 10.94
C VAL A 18 0.01 -7.62 11.35
N PRO A 19 -0.52 -7.93 12.54
CA PRO A 19 -1.73 -7.29 13.05
C PRO A 19 -1.66 -5.77 13.03
N LYS A 20 -2.78 -5.09 12.76
CA LYS A 20 -2.87 -3.61 12.70
C LYS A 20 -2.56 -2.89 14.00
N ASP A 21 -2.56 -3.59 15.13
CA ASP A 21 -2.16 -3.04 16.43
C ASP A 21 -0.68 -3.27 16.75
N ASN A 22 0.05 -3.98 15.89
CA ASN A 22 1.48 -4.21 15.99
C ASN A 22 2.28 -2.93 15.72
N LEU A 23 3.34 -2.70 16.49
CA LEU A 23 4.22 -1.54 16.38
C LEU A 23 4.94 -1.42 15.02
N GLU A 24 5.11 -2.54 14.31
CA GLU A 24 5.74 -2.59 12.99
C GLU A 24 4.75 -2.30 11.84
N SER A 25 3.45 -2.21 12.10
CA SER A 25 2.44 -1.91 11.08
C SER A 25 2.52 -0.45 10.61
N ASN A 26 2.68 -0.25 9.30
CA ASN A 26 2.60 1.07 8.68
C ASN A 26 1.21 1.70 8.90
N TYR A 27 0.13 0.90 8.91
CA TYR A 27 -1.21 1.36 9.25
C TYR A 27 -1.26 1.94 10.65
N LYS A 28 -0.74 1.22 11.66
CA LYS A 28 -0.71 1.73 13.04
C LYS A 28 0.02 3.06 13.12
N LEU A 29 1.21 3.13 12.55
CA LEU A 29 2.05 4.33 12.58
C LEU A 29 1.35 5.53 11.93
N ALA A 30 0.72 5.33 10.77
CA ALA A 30 -0.04 6.37 10.10
C ALA A 30 -1.32 6.76 10.88
N ASN A 31 -2.02 5.79 11.48
CA ASN A 31 -3.20 6.05 12.29
C ASN A 31 -2.88 6.88 13.53
N ASP A 32 -1.90 6.44 14.33
CA ASP A 32 -1.50 7.08 15.57
C ASP A 32 -0.79 8.42 15.31
N GLY A 33 -0.02 8.48 14.22
CA GLY A 33 0.72 9.66 13.79
C GLY A 33 -0.17 10.74 13.21
N PHE A 34 -1.20 10.38 12.44
CA PHE A 34 -1.91 11.32 11.57
C PHE A 34 -3.40 11.04 11.41
N LEU A 35 -3.81 9.85 10.93
CA LEU A 35 -5.20 9.63 10.48
C LEU A 35 -6.23 9.76 11.61
N SER A 36 -5.88 9.40 12.85
CA SER A 36 -6.75 9.58 14.02
C SER A 36 -6.97 11.04 14.43
N LYS A 37 -6.22 11.97 13.87
CA LYS A 37 -6.22 13.41 14.23
C LYS A 37 -6.93 14.27 13.19
N VAL A 38 -7.47 13.67 12.13
CA VAL A 38 -8.14 14.36 11.03
C VAL A 38 -9.49 13.71 10.74
N PRO A 39 -10.50 14.48 10.30
CA PRO A 39 -11.85 13.96 10.06
C PRO A 39 -11.97 13.27 8.68
N ILE A 40 -11.03 12.39 8.34
CA ILE A 40 -11.11 11.58 7.12
C ILE A 40 -12.18 10.48 7.31
N PRO A 41 -13.09 10.28 6.34
CA PRO A 41 -14.03 9.17 6.40
C PRO A 41 -13.26 7.84 6.46
N PRO A 42 -13.58 6.92 7.40
CA PRO A 42 -12.89 5.63 7.48
C PRO A 42 -12.97 4.81 6.20
N LEU A 43 -14.06 4.94 5.44
CA LEU A 43 -14.25 4.29 4.14
C LEU A 43 -13.27 4.78 3.05
N ASN A 44 -12.61 5.91 3.27
CA ASN A 44 -11.60 6.43 2.36
C ASN A 44 -10.17 6.01 2.74
N VAL A 45 -10.01 5.22 3.81
CA VAL A 45 -8.72 4.68 4.25
C VAL A 45 -8.64 3.21 3.86
N TYR A 46 -7.87 2.91 2.81
CA TYR A 46 -7.74 1.58 2.24
C TYR A 46 -6.45 0.94 2.75
N SER A 47 -6.51 0.36 3.94
CA SER A 47 -5.40 -0.42 4.51
C SER A 47 -5.40 -1.86 3.98
N ILE A 48 -4.23 -2.50 4.03
CA ILE A 48 -4.09 -3.93 3.75
C ILE A 48 -4.83 -4.76 4.82
N ASP A 49 -5.37 -5.91 4.42
CA ASP A 49 -6.11 -6.84 5.29
C ASP A 49 -5.12 -7.72 6.07
N ASP A 50 -5.04 -7.48 7.38
CA ASP A 50 -4.15 -8.16 8.33
C ASP A 50 -4.71 -9.50 8.84
N SER A 51 -5.92 -9.88 8.40
CA SER A 51 -6.52 -11.18 8.72
C SER A 51 -6.20 -12.27 7.70
N LEU A 52 -5.59 -11.90 6.57
CA LEU A 52 -5.28 -12.79 5.46
C LEU A 52 -3.77 -13.07 5.35
N PRO A 53 -3.37 -14.23 4.80
CA PRO A 53 -1.97 -14.47 4.45
C PRO A 53 -1.49 -13.49 3.35
N PRO A 54 -0.17 -13.32 3.17
CA PRO A 54 0.40 -12.31 2.27
C PRO A 54 -0.16 -12.35 0.84
N ASP A 55 -0.34 -13.54 0.27
CA ASP A 55 -0.88 -13.75 -1.08
C ASP A 55 -2.35 -13.32 -1.18
N GLY A 56 -3.18 -13.76 -0.24
CA GLY A 56 -4.61 -13.40 -0.20
C GLY A 56 -4.82 -11.90 0.04
N ALA A 57 -4.04 -11.30 0.93
CA ALA A 57 -4.10 -9.87 1.21
C ALA A 57 -3.63 -9.02 0.00
N ALA A 58 -2.60 -9.45 -0.74
CA ALA A 58 -2.19 -8.80 -1.98
C ALA A 58 -3.31 -8.85 -3.05
N ASP A 59 -3.91 -10.03 -3.26
CA ASP A 59 -4.98 -10.21 -4.24
C ASP A 59 -6.25 -9.39 -3.88
N VAL A 60 -6.63 -9.35 -2.60
CA VAL A 60 -7.75 -8.52 -2.11
C VAL A 60 -7.47 -7.02 -2.28
N TYR A 61 -6.25 -6.60 -1.99
CA TYR A 61 -5.85 -5.20 -2.11
C TYR A 61 -5.83 -4.75 -3.58
N GLU A 62 -5.27 -5.56 -4.48
CA GLU A 62 -5.32 -5.30 -5.92
C GLU A 62 -6.76 -5.27 -6.44
N THR A 63 -7.61 -6.23 -6.04
CA THR A 63 -9.03 -6.25 -6.40
C THR A 63 -9.74 -4.97 -5.96
N THR A 64 -9.43 -4.49 -4.75
CA THR A 64 -9.96 -3.23 -4.22
C THR A 64 -9.55 -2.05 -5.10
N LEU A 65 -8.26 -1.94 -5.45
CA LEU A 65 -7.76 -0.89 -6.34
C LEU A 65 -8.44 -0.92 -7.71
N ARG A 66 -8.58 -2.11 -8.33
CA ARG A 66 -9.27 -2.29 -9.62
C ARG A 66 -10.73 -1.84 -9.56
N ARG A 67 -11.43 -2.14 -8.46
CA ARG A 67 -12.81 -1.67 -8.24
C ARG A 67 -12.87 -0.15 -8.11
N LEU A 68 -11.92 0.47 -7.40
CA LEU A 68 -11.85 1.92 -7.23
C LEU A 68 -11.54 2.64 -8.55
N VAL A 69 -10.70 2.05 -9.39
CA VAL A 69 -10.47 2.54 -10.76
C VAL A 69 -11.74 2.43 -11.61
N THR A 70 -12.40 1.28 -11.60
CA THR A 70 -13.63 1.04 -12.39
C THR A 70 -14.79 1.94 -11.95
N SER A 71 -14.86 2.29 -10.67
CA SER A 71 -15.86 3.20 -10.10
C SER A 71 -15.47 4.69 -10.19
N ASN A 72 -14.35 5.01 -10.85
CA ASN A 72 -13.80 6.38 -11.00
C ASN A 72 -13.49 7.09 -9.67
N VAL A 73 -13.20 6.34 -8.61
CA VAL A 73 -12.66 6.89 -7.36
C VAL A 73 -11.17 7.18 -7.51
N ILE A 74 -10.43 6.26 -8.15
CA ILE A 74 -9.04 6.46 -8.56
C ILE A 74 -9.03 6.67 -10.07
N ALA A 75 -8.33 7.69 -10.55
CA ALA A 75 -8.19 7.91 -11.99
C ALA A 75 -7.34 6.79 -12.63
N THR A 76 -7.57 6.51 -13.91
CA THR A 76 -6.72 5.60 -14.69
C THR A 76 -5.64 6.40 -15.42
N SER A 77 -4.41 5.89 -15.44
CA SER A 77 -3.33 6.41 -16.28
C SER A 77 -3.51 6.00 -17.75
N THR A 78 -2.67 6.55 -18.64
CA THR A 78 -2.69 6.22 -20.08
C THR A 78 -2.33 4.77 -20.39
N ASN A 79 -1.62 4.09 -19.49
CA ASN A 79 -1.28 2.67 -19.59
C ASN A 79 -2.23 1.75 -18.79
N GLY A 80 -3.38 2.24 -18.32
CA GLY A 80 -4.39 1.41 -17.66
C GLY A 80 -4.13 1.10 -16.18
N LEU A 81 -3.15 1.77 -15.56
CA LEU A 81 -2.79 1.60 -14.14
C LEU A 81 -3.56 2.60 -13.25
N PRO A 82 -3.70 2.33 -11.95
CA PRO A 82 -4.23 3.32 -11.01
C PRO A 82 -3.29 4.54 -10.96
N LYS A 83 -3.86 5.73 -11.16
CA LYS A 83 -3.15 7.01 -11.09
C LYS A 83 -3.39 7.66 -9.74
N PHE A 84 -2.32 7.80 -8.98
CA PHE A 84 -2.32 8.50 -7.69
C PHE A 84 -1.79 9.93 -7.86
N ASP A 85 -2.33 10.88 -7.09
CA ASP A 85 -1.84 12.26 -7.09
C ASP A 85 -0.45 12.38 -6.43
N LEU A 86 -0.21 11.55 -5.41
CA LEU A 86 1.04 11.51 -4.65
C LEU A 86 1.28 10.09 -4.12
N MET A 87 2.51 9.60 -4.31
CA MET A 87 3.02 8.43 -3.59
C MET A 87 4.18 8.87 -2.70
N LEU A 88 4.07 8.64 -1.40
CA LEU A 88 5.15 8.89 -0.45
C LEU A 88 5.99 7.62 -0.32
N LEU A 89 7.28 7.74 -0.63
CA LEU A 89 8.23 6.63 -0.58
C LEU A 89 9.35 6.95 0.41
N GLY A 90 9.54 6.04 1.37
CA GLY A 90 10.80 5.93 2.09
C GLY A 90 11.83 5.21 1.24
N MET A 91 13.11 5.49 1.48
CA MET A 91 14.21 4.79 0.84
C MET A 91 15.14 4.23 1.90
N GLY A 92 15.43 2.93 1.83
CA GLY A 92 16.41 2.28 2.69
C GLY A 92 17.85 2.66 2.35
N PRO A 93 18.81 2.38 3.25
CA PRO A 93 20.25 2.60 2.98
C PRO A 93 20.79 1.77 1.80
N ASP A 94 20.10 0.69 1.47
CA ASP A 94 20.31 -0.21 0.34
C ASP A 94 19.59 0.26 -0.95
N GLY A 95 18.87 1.38 -0.91
CA GLY A 95 18.15 1.95 -2.05
C GLY A 95 16.79 1.30 -2.35
N HIS A 96 16.36 0.31 -1.56
CA HIS A 96 15.01 -0.24 -1.69
C HIS A 96 13.97 0.84 -1.39
N VAL A 97 12.86 0.80 -2.11
CA VAL A 97 11.64 1.58 -1.86
C VAL A 97 10.50 0.62 -1.64
N ALA A 98 9.49 1.02 -0.87
CA ALA A 98 8.40 0.11 -0.49
C ALA A 98 8.99 -1.20 0.07
N SER A 99 8.57 -2.36 -0.44
CA SER A 99 9.25 -3.64 -0.18
C SER A 99 9.96 -4.23 -1.41
N LEU A 100 10.45 -3.37 -2.30
CA LEU A 100 11.17 -3.73 -3.52
C LEU A 100 12.69 -3.67 -3.31
N PHE A 101 13.26 -4.80 -2.89
CA PHE A 101 14.68 -4.91 -2.51
C PHE A 101 15.62 -5.15 -3.69
N PRO A 102 16.83 -4.56 -3.71
CA PRO A 102 17.83 -4.81 -4.74
C PRO A 102 18.13 -6.30 -4.94
N GLY A 103 18.10 -6.75 -6.20
CA GLY A 103 18.38 -8.13 -6.58
C GLY A 103 17.25 -9.13 -6.25
N HIS A 104 16.16 -8.69 -5.64
CA HIS A 104 15.02 -9.55 -5.35
C HIS A 104 14.23 -9.86 -6.64
N PRO A 105 13.76 -11.11 -6.87
CA PRO A 105 13.02 -11.47 -8.09
C PRO A 105 11.79 -10.60 -8.35
N LEU A 106 11.16 -10.09 -7.28
CA LEU A 106 9.98 -9.22 -7.33
C LEU A 106 10.19 -7.93 -8.14
N LEU A 107 11.45 -7.48 -8.34
CA LEU A 107 11.74 -6.35 -9.21
C LEU A 107 11.41 -6.61 -10.69
N ASN A 108 11.21 -7.87 -11.07
CA ASN A 108 10.85 -8.28 -12.44
C ASN A 108 9.34 -8.59 -12.60
N GLU A 109 8.51 -8.34 -11.58
CA GLU A 109 7.06 -8.49 -11.70
C GLU A 109 6.49 -7.38 -12.59
N ASP A 110 5.81 -7.76 -13.68
CA ASP A 110 5.30 -6.86 -14.71
C ASP A 110 3.80 -7.10 -15.05
N GLN A 111 3.11 -7.96 -14.29
CA GLN A 111 1.69 -8.28 -14.52
C GLN A 111 0.79 -7.76 -13.40
N LYS A 112 1.16 -8.01 -12.15
CA LYS A 112 0.38 -7.60 -10.98
C LYS A 112 0.70 -6.16 -10.59
N TRP A 113 -0.29 -5.46 -10.03
CA TRP A 113 -0.09 -4.12 -9.45
C TRP A 113 0.40 -4.22 -8.01
N ILE A 114 -0.05 -5.26 -7.30
CA ILE A 114 0.30 -5.55 -5.92
C ILE A 114 0.86 -6.96 -5.86
N SER A 115 1.93 -7.13 -5.11
CA SER A 115 2.53 -8.43 -4.87
C SER A 115 2.97 -8.54 -3.42
N PHE A 116 3.54 -9.68 -3.08
CA PHE A 116 4.01 -10.01 -1.74
C PHE A 116 5.38 -10.68 -1.81
N LEU A 117 6.05 -10.71 -0.66
CA LEU A 117 7.28 -11.44 -0.45
C LEU A 117 7.30 -11.97 0.98
N ASN A 118 7.89 -13.14 1.16
CA ASN A 118 7.97 -13.84 2.47
C ASN A 118 9.42 -13.91 2.99
N ASP A 119 10.34 -13.29 2.27
CA ASP A 119 11.78 -13.40 2.41
C ASP A 119 12.44 -12.01 2.37
N SER A 120 11.75 -10.98 2.86
CA SER A 120 12.36 -9.66 3.02
C SER A 120 13.66 -9.78 3.84
N PRO A 121 14.77 -9.16 3.39
CA PRO A 121 16.03 -9.18 4.13
C PRO A 121 15.95 -8.35 5.43
N LYS A 122 14.83 -7.66 5.68
CA LYS A 122 14.55 -6.87 6.88
C LYS A 122 13.32 -7.44 7.58
N GLN A 123 13.34 -7.47 8.91
CA GLN A 123 12.19 -7.90 9.70
C GLN A 123 11.04 -6.88 9.65
N PRO A 124 9.77 -7.31 9.71
CA PRO A 124 9.27 -8.68 9.46
C PRO A 124 9.49 -9.15 8.01
N PRO A 125 9.66 -10.47 7.77
CA PRO A 125 10.01 -10.98 6.44
C PRO A 125 8.84 -10.91 5.45
N GLU A 126 7.61 -11.06 5.94
CA GLU A 126 6.40 -11.04 5.15
C GLU A 126 5.90 -9.61 4.92
N ARG A 127 5.77 -9.25 3.64
CA ARG A 127 5.34 -7.92 3.23
C ARG A 127 4.44 -7.98 2.00
N ILE A 128 3.64 -6.94 1.84
CA ILE A 128 2.84 -6.66 0.66
C ILE A 128 3.29 -5.32 0.11
N THR A 129 3.38 -5.18 -1.21
CA THR A 129 3.94 -4.00 -1.86
C THR A 129 3.32 -3.77 -3.23
N PHE A 130 3.24 -2.51 -3.62
CA PHE A 130 3.14 -2.16 -5.03
C PHE A 130 4.37 -2.66 -5.79
N THR A 131 4.14 -3.06 -7.02
CA THR A 131 5.17 -3.45 -8.01
C THR A 131 5.57 -2.23 -8.83
N PHE A 132 6.59 -2.39 -9.68
CA PHE A 132 6.83 -1.43 -10.75
C PHE A 132 5.89 -1.69 -11.95
N PRO A 133 5.62 -0.69 -12.80
CA PRO A 133 4.87 -0.86 -14.04
C PRO A 133 5.49 -1.83 -15.04
#